data_AF-A0A1C5VL94-F1
#
_entry.id   AF-A0A1C5VL94-F1
#
_cell.length_a   1.000
_cell.length_b   1.000
_cell.length_c   1.000
_cell.angle_alpha   90.00
_cell.angle_beta   90.00
_cell.angle_gamma   90.00
#
_symmetry.space_group_name_H-M   'P 1'
#
loop_
_entity.id
_entity.type
_entity.pdbx_description
1 polymer ?
#
loop_
_entity_poly.entity_id
_entity_poly.type
_entity_poly.pdbx_seq_one_letter_code
_entity_poly.pdbx_strand_id
1 'polypeptide(L)'
;MRLRRNRLEEFFHKKMTVKKDKEGSTSEEYGAASSVTGESWPASGKVQAEQYGQRLNYIRNIRIQGSYKIQTDEKGRLHYILEDGTDIEERDGICLYVAADQLPDYRIISIKPYRFLTMEVEKI
;
A
#
# COMPACT_ATOMS: atom_id res chain seq x y z
N MET A 1 -7.72 21.55 2.18
CA MET A 1 -7.27 21.34 0.79
C MET A 1 -7.52 19.87 0.46
N ARG A 2 -8.35 19.57 -0.54
CA ARG A 2 -8.81 18.21 -0.89
C ARG A 2 -8.15 17.77 -2.19
N LEU A 3 -7.89 16.48 -2.36
CA LEU A 3 -7.44 15.92 -3.63
C LEU A 3 -8.43 16.24 -4.75
N ARG A 4 -7.93 16.39 -5.98
CA ARG A 4 -8.79 16.70 -7.13
C ARG A 4 -9.71 15.52 -7.38
N ARG A 5 -11.03 15.72 -7.24
CA ARG A 5 -12.04 14.66 -7.35
C ARG A 5 -11.97 13.85 -8.65
N ASN A 6 -11.54 14.46 -9.76
CA ASN A 6 -11.46 13.81 -11.06
C ASN A 6 -10.33 12.77 -11.21
N ARG A 7 -9.44 12.66 -10.22
CA ARG A 7 -8.34 11.66 -10.22
C ARG A 7 -8.47 10.64 -9.09
N LEU A 8 -9.58 10.69 -8.37
CA LEU A 8 -9.83 9.76 -7.28
C LEU A 8 -10.36 8.46 -7.88
N GLU A 9 -9.60 7.40 -7.62
CA GLU A 9 -9.94 6.03 -7.93
C GLU A 9 -10.15 5.31 -6.59
N GLU A 10 -11.08 4.35 -6.59
CA GLU A 10 -11.28 3.44 -5.48
C GLU A 10 -10.50 2.16 -5.76
N PHE A 11 -9.72 1.72 -4.78
CA PHE A 11 -8.95 0.47 -4.83
C PHE A 11 -9.05 -0.24 -3.49
N PHE A 12 -8.68 -1.52 -3.46
CA PHE A 12 -8.79 -2.31 -2.23
C PHE A 12 -7.43 -2.55 -1.60
N HIS A 13 -7.32 -2.29 -0.31
CA HIS A 13 -6.19 -2.65 0.53
C HIS A 13 -6.44 -4.01 1.17
N LYS A 14 -5.41 -4.85 1.23
CA LYS A 14 -5.45 -6.14 1.92
C LYS A 14 -4.29 -6.25 2.89
N LYS A 15 -4.62 -6.43 4.16
CA LYS A 15 -3.63 -6.65 5.21
C LYS A 15 -2.85 -7.92 4.95
N MET A 16 -1.52 -7.84 5.00
CA MET A 16 -0.66 -9.01 4.88
C MET A 16 -0.48 -9.67 6.24
N THR A 17 -0.66 -10.99 6.26
CA THR A 17 -0.46 -11.82 7.44
C THR A 17 0.58 -12.89 7.13
N VAL A 18 1.49 -13.08 8.08
CA VAL A 18 2.56 -14.07 7.97
C VAL A 18 2.12 -15.32 8.71
N LYS A 19 1.87 -16.40 7.97
CA LYS A 19 1.53 -17.70 8.55
C LYS A 19 2.76 -18.61 8.52
N LYS A 20 3.14 -19.12 9.68
CA LYS A 20 4.17 -20.15 9.80
C LYS A 20 3.49 -21.51 9.86
N ASP A 21 3.86 -22.41 8.96
CA ASP A 21 3.44 -23.79 9.06
C ASP A 21 4.31 -24.56 10.08
N LYS A 22 3.92 -25.81 10.36
CA LYS A 22 4.63 -26.68 11.30
C LYS A 22 5.99 -27.17 10.75
N GLU A 23 6.28 -26.95 9.47
CA GLU A 23 7.52 -27.37 8.80
C GLU A 23 8.54 -26.21 8.69
N GLY A 24 8.18 -25.03 9.21
CA GLY A 24 9.05 -23.86 9.23
C GLY A 24 8.98 -23.00 7.97
N SER A 25 8.13 -23.33 6.99
CA SER A 25 7.88 -22.48 5.85
C SER A 25 6.96 -21.32 6.24
N THR A 26 7.27 -20.16 5.69
CA THR A 26 6.55 -18.92 5.95
C THR A 26 5.78 -18.54 4.70
N SER A 27 4.45 -18.53 4.78
CA SER A 27 3.57 -18.13 3.68
C SER A 27 2.98 -16.75 3.94
N GLU A 28 2.92 -15.93 2.89
CA GLU A 28 2.25 -14.63 2.91
C GLU A 28 0.78 -14.85 2.53
N GLU A 29 -0.15 -14.61 3.47
CA GLU A 29 -1.61 -14.64 3.23
C GLU A 29 -2.16 -13.21 3.33
N TYR A 30 -3.06 -12.85 2.42
CA TYR A 30 -3.74 -11.56 2.41
C TYR A 30 -5.13 -11.69 3.05
N GLY A 31 -5.44 -10.78 3.97
CA GLY A 31 -6.71 -10.73 4.69
C GLY A 31 -7.85 -10.11 3.89
N ALA A 32 -8.86 -9.64 4.62
CA ALA A 32 -10.04 -9.00 4.03
C ALA A 32 -9.69 -7.69 3.29
N ALA A 33 -10.43 -7.42 2.22
CA ALA A 33 -10.32 -6.19 1.44
C ALA A 33 -10.95 -5.01 2.19
N SER A 34 -10.19 -3.93 2.33
CA SER A 34 -10.64 -2.63 2.82
C SER A 34 -10.65 -1.63 1.66
N SER A 35 -11.78 -0.96 1.43
CA SER A 35 -11.90 0.03 0.35
C SER A 35 -11.16 1.31 0.71
N VAL A 36 -10.29 1.79 -0.17
CA VAL A 36 -9.53 3.03 0.02
C VAL A 36 -9.65 3.88 -1.23
N THR A 37 -9.84 5.19 -1.05
CA THR A 37 -9.91 6.13 -2.18
C THR A 37 -8.62 6.94 -2.27
N GLY A 38 -8.07 7.07 -3.48
CA GLY A 38 -6.83 7.81 -3.69
C GLY A 38 -6.55 8.09 -5.17
N GLU A 39 -5.36 8.61 -5.47
CA GLU A 39 -4.87 8.76 -6.84
C GLU A 39 -3.66 7.84 -7.07
N SER A 40 -3.56 7.25 -8.26
CA SER A 40 -2.44 6.39 -8.66
C SER A 40 -1.69 6.95 -9.86
N TRP A 41 -0.36 6.83 -9.89
CA TRP A 41 0.46 7.20 -11.06
C TRP A 41 1.75 6.39 -11.13
N PRO A 42 2.33 6.17 -12.33
CA PRO A 42 3.60 5.44 -12.45
C PRO A 42 4.75 6.17 -11.75
N ALA A 43 5.71 5.42 -11.21
CA ALA A 43 6.93 5.99 -10.65
C ALA A 43 7.79 6.60 -11.77
N SER A 44 8.26 7.84 -11.56
CA SER A 44 8.96 8.61 -12.61
C SER A 44 10.03 9.58 -12.08
N GLY A 45 10.30 9.60 -10.77
CA GLY A 45 11.26 10.52 -10.17
C GLY A 45 12.70 10.06 -10.33
N LYS A 46 13.66 11.00 -10.47
CA LYS A 46 15.10 10.68 -10.51
C LYS A 46 15.55 9.82 -9.31
N VAL A 47 15.12 10.21 -8.12
CA VAL A 47 15.41 9.46 -6.87
C VAL A 47 14.87 8.03 -6.95
N GLN A 48 13.65 7.84 -7.46
CA GLN A 48 13.05 6.51 -7.62
C GLN A 48 13.79 5.69 -8.68
N ALA A 49 14.20 6.32 -9.79
CA ALA A 49 14.97 5.65 -10.84
C ALA A 49 16.34 5.17 -10.34
N GLU A 50 17.01 5.98 -9.53
CA GLU A 50 18.27 5.59 -8.88
C GLU A 50 18.06 4.49 -7.83
N GLN A 51 16.98 4.55 -7.06
CA GLN A 51 16.68 3.58 -6.00
C GLN A 51 16.23 2.21 -6.56
N TYR A 52 15.38 2.20 -7.58
CA TYR A 52 14.72 0.98 -8.07
C TYR A 52 15.25 0.49 -9.42
N GLY A 53 15.95 1.32 -10.18
CA GLY A 53 16.53 0.96 -11.47
C GLY A 53 15.49 0.36 -12.43
N GLN A 54 15.74 -0.85 -12.90
CA GLN A 54 14.86 -1.57 -13.83
C GLN A 54 13.48 -1.89 -13.24
N ARG A 55 13.35 -1.97 -11.90
CA ARG A 55 12.08 -2.25 -11.22
C ARG A 55 11.11 -1.07 -11.26
N LEU A 56 11.59 0.14 -11.58
CA LEU A 56 10.78 1.35 -11.65
C LEU A 56 9.51 1.18 -12.53
N ASN A 57 9.62 0.42 -13.62
CA ASN A 57 8.50 0.16 -14.54
C ASN A 57 7.34 -0.60 -13.89
N TYR A 58 7.60 -1.32 -12.80
CA TYR A 58 6.61 -2.08 -12.04
C TYR A 58 6.12 -1.34 -10.80
N ILE A 59 6.62 -0.13 -10.56
CA ILE A 59 6.30 0.66 -9.37
C ILE A 59 5.28 1.75 -9.72
N ARG A 60 4.29 1.87 -8.86
CA ARG A 60 3.31 2.95 -8.87
C ARG A 60 3.33 3.70 -7.55
N ASN A 61 3.05 4.98 -7.62
CA ASN A 61 2.79 5.81 -6.47
C ASN A 61 1.28 5.85 -6.24
N ILE A 62 0.86 5.62 -5.00
CA ILE A 62 -0.51 5.75 -4.56
C ILE A 62 -0.57 6.83 -3.49
N ARG A 63 -1.50 7.78 -3.62
CA ARG A 63 -1.76 8.77 -2.59
C ARG A 63 -3.20 8.66 -2.13
N ILE A 64 -3.38 8.37 -0.84
CA ILE A 64 -4.69 8.17 -0.24
C ILE A 64 -5.32 9.51 0.12
N GLN A 65 -6.63 9.61 -0.10
CA GLN A 65 -7.43 10.72 0.40
C GLN A 65 -7.85 10.46 1.84
N GLY A 66 -7.43 11.33 2.75
CA GLY A 66 -7.84 11.29 4.14
C GLY A 66 -6.76 11.84 5.05
N SER A 67 -7.10 12.00 6.33
CA SER A 67 -6.10 12.12 7.36
C SER A 67 -5.71 10.72 7.85
N TYR A 68 -4.54 10.61 8.46
CA TYR A 68 -4.04 9.35 9.01
C TYR A 68 -3.30 9.63 10.31
N LYS A 69 -3.23 8.62 11.17
CA LYS A 69 -2.44 8.62 12.39
C LYS A 69 -1.32 7.62 12.24
N ILE A 70 -0.13 8.02 12.68
CA ILE A 70 1.03 7.13 12.75
C ILE A 70 1.03 6.53 14.14
N GLN A 71 1.03 5.20 14.22
CA GLN A 71 1.21 4.45 15.44
C GLN A 71 2.41 3.51 15.27
N THR A 72 3.11 3.23 16.37
CA THR A 72 4.22 2.30 16.37
C THR A 72 3.87 1.13 17.28
N ASP A 73 3.97 -0.09 16.77
CA ASP A 73 3.76 -1.30 17.57
C ASP A 73 4.96 -1.57 18.49
N GLU A 74 4.79 -2.44 19.49
CA GLU A 74 5.83 -2.88 20.43
C GLU A 74 7.06 -3.47 19.71
N LYS A 75 6.87 -3.95 18.48
CA LYS A 75 7.93 -4.49 17.60
C LYS A 75 8.63 -3.42 16.75
N GLY A 76 8.33 -2.14 16.94
CA GLY A 76 8.91 -1.02 16.20
C GLY A 76 8.39 -0.87 14.76
N ARG A 77 7.27 -1.52 14.42
CA ARG A 77 6.63 -1.40 13.10
C ARG A 77 5.73 -0.19 13.05
N LEU A 78 5.75 0.54 11.94
CA LEU A 78 4.92 1.72 11.71
C LEU A 78 3.58 1.32 11.10
N HIS A 79 2.51 1.64 11.80
CA HIS A 79 1.12 1.51 11.40
C HIS A 79 0.57 2.87 10.98
N TYR A 80 -0.11 2.92 9.85
CA TYR A 80 -0.75 4.12 9.32
C TYR A 80 -2.25 3.91 9.31
N ILE A 81 -2.91 4.42 10.34
CA ILE A 81 -4.34 4.22 10.57
C ILE A 81 -5.11 5.37 9.93
N LEU A 82 -5.96 5.05 8.95
CA LEU A 82 -6.87 5.99 8.31
C LEU A 82 -8.07 6.33 9.23
N GLU A 83 -8.81 7.39 8.91
CA GLU A 83 -9.99 7.80 9.68
C GLU A 83 -11.10 6.74 9.74
N ASP A 84 -11.20 5.88 8.72
CA ASP A 84 -12.15 4.77 8.66
C ASP A 84 -11.71 3.54 9.48
N GLY A 85 -10.53 3.59 10.10
CA GLY A 85 -9.96 2.50 10.89
C GLY A 85 -9.10 1.53 10.07
N THR A 86 -8.91 1.75 8.76
CA THR A 86 -8.03 0.93 7.94
C THR A 86 -6.58 1.10 8.41
N ASP A 87 -5.94 -0.02 8.77
CA ASP A 87 -4.56 -0.06 9.21
C ASP A 87 -3.62 -0.49 8.08
N ILE A 88 -2.79 0.44 7.62
CA ILE A 88 -1.87 0.25 6.51
C ILE A 88 -0.45 0.07 7.03
N GLU A 89 0.22 -0.98 6.55
CA GLU A 89 1.63 -1.28 6.82
C GLU A 89 2.40 -1.59 5.51
N GLU A 90 3.73 -1.55 5.60
CA GLU A 90 4.56 -2.08 4.53
C GLU A 90 4.33 -3.58 4.34
N ARG A 91 4.48 -4.08 3.10
CA ARG A 91 4.17 -5.44 2.64
C ARG A 91 2.69 -5.78 2.47
N ASP A 92 1.80 -4.89 2.87
CA ASP A 92 0.37 -5.06 2.55
C ASP A 92 0.13 -5.09 1.04
N GLY A 93 -0.98 -5.71 0.67
CA GLY A 93 -1.40 -5.85 -0.72
C GLY A 93 -2.32 -4.72 -1.13
N ILE A 94 -2.20 -4.27 -2.37
CA ILE A 94 -3.15 -3.38 -3.02
C ILE A 94 -3.70 -4.08 -4.26
N CYS A 95 -5.03 -4.15 -4.34
CA CYS A 95 -5.78 -4.50 -5.54
C CYS A 95 -6.05 -3.21 -6.31
N LEU A 96 -5.14 -2.83 -7.20
CA LEU A 96 -5.24 -1.60 -7.98
C LEU A 96 -6.03 -1.81 -9.27
N TYR A 97 -5.82 -2.94 -9.96
CA TYR A 97 -6.52 -3.29 -11.20
C TYR A 97 -7.28 -4.62 -11.11
N VAL A 98 -7.41 -5.18 -9.92
CA VAL A 98 -8.08 -6.45 -9.64
C VAL A 98 -9.21 -6.26 -8.65
N ALA A 99 -10.18 -7.18 -8.65
CA ALA A 99 -11.34 -7.10 -7.77
C ALA A 99 -10.99 -7.46 -6.32
N ALA A 100 -11.84 -7.04 -5.37
CA ALA A 100 -11.65 -7.23 -3.94
C ALA A 100 -11.56 -8.70 -3.49
N ASP A 101 -12.12 -9.63 -4.27
CA ASP A 101 -12.10 -11.08 -4.03
C ASP A 101 -10.82 -11.76 -4.55
N GLN A 102 -10.04 -11.08 -5.41
CA GLN A 102 -8.81 -11.61 -6.00
C GLN A 102 -7.57 -11.32 -5.14
N LEU A 103 -6.48 -12.03 -5.38
CA LEU A 103 -5.18 -11.69 -4.78
C LEU A 103 -4.75 -10.28 -5.25
N PRO A 104 -4.05 -9.52 -4.39
CA PRO A 104 -3.56 -8.20 -4.77
C PRO A 104 -2.57 -8.30 -5.94
N ASP A 105 -2.62 -7.33 -6.85
CA ASP A 105 -1.70 -7.22 -8.00
C ASP A 105 -0.49 -6.35 -7.67
N TYR A 106 -0.52 -5.61 -6.56
CA TYR A 106 0.59 -4.80 -6.06
C TYR A 106 0.86 -5.06 -4.57
N ARG A 107 2.10 -4.84 -4.16
CA ARG A 107 2.56 -4.87 -2.77
C ARG A 107 3.14 -3.51 -2.38
N ILE A 108 2.83 -3.04 -1.18
CA ILE A 108 3.43 -1.83 -0.61
C ILE A 108 4.90 -2.09 -0.28
N ILE A 109 5.79 -1.37 -0.94
CA ILE A 109 7.25 -1.47 -0.73
C ILE A 109 7.81 -0.28 0.05
N SER A 110 7.09 0.84 0.11
CA SER A 110 7.46 1.96 0.96
C SER A 110 6.26 2.84 1.28
N ILE A 111 6.24 3.40 2.48
CA ILE A 111 5.24 4.40 2.89
C ILE A 111 5.95 5.71 3.22
N LYS A 112 5.46 6.81 2.62
CA LYS A 112 5.95 8.17 2.83
C LYS A 112 4.89 8.99 3.59
N PRO A 113 5.13 9.33 4.87
CA PRO A 113 4.20 10.10 5.69
C PRO A 113 4.23 11.60 5.35
N TYR A 114 3.77 11.95 4.15
CA TYR A 114 3.54 13.33 3.75
C TYR A 114 2.17 13.84 4.22
N ARG A 115 1.79 15.07 3.85
CA ARG A 115 0.47 15.63 4.17
C ARG A 115 -0.69 14.69 3.82
N PHE A 116 -0.58 14.01 2.68
CA PHE A 116 -1.42 12.87 2.33
C PHE A 116 -0.54 11.63 2.34
N LEU A 117 -1.02 10.54 2.92
CA LEU A 117 -0.30 9.28 2.97
C LEU A 117 0.01 8.85 1.52
N THR A 118 1.29 8.79 1.19
CA THR A 118 1.76 8.42 -0.14
C THR A 118 2.56 7.14 -0.02
N MET A 119 2.33 6.19 -0.90
CA MET A 119 2.92 4.86 -0.86
C MET A 119 3.51 4.54 -2.21
N GLU A 120 4.64 3.83 -2.19
CA GLU A 120 5.24 3.23 -3.37
C GLU A 120 4.83 1.76 -3.34
N VAL A 121 4.16 1.33 -4.41
CA VAL A 121 3.68 -0.04 -4.55
C VAL A 121 4.33 -0.68 -5.77
N GLU A 122 4.71 -1.93 -5.66
CA GLU A 122 5.35 -2.71 -6.73
C GLU A 122 4.44 -3.83 -7.17
N LYS A 123 4.37 -4.08 -8.48
CA LYS A 123 3.61 -5.20 -9.04
C LYS A 123 4.16 -6.53 -8.55
N ILE A 124 3.28 -7.44 -8.14
CA ILE A 124 3.61 -8.80 -7.70
C ILE A 124 3.84 -9.72 -8.90
#